data_AF-A0A6A5QNU6-F1
#
_entry.id   AF-A0A6A5QNU6-F1
#
_cell.length_a   1.000
_cell.length_b   1.000
_cell.length_c   1.000
_cell.angle_alpha   90.00
_cell.angle_beta   90.00
_cell.angle_gamma   90.00
#
_symmetry.space_group_name_H-M   'P 1'
#
loop_
_entity.id
_entity.type
_entity.pdbx_description
1 polymer ?
#
loop_
_entity_poly.entity_id
_entity_poly.type
_entity_poly.pdbx_seq_one_letter_code
_entity_poly.pdbx_strand_id
1 'polypeptide(L)'
;MSTSILPFLRVTWTNSSRMRTSVRYSIPLLVQPGVSRSREGIHLLTSKYVEVHVSNRAVDGGANIGVVKLLSNVLKMPRSDVMIVRGECSRKKVVQVRIATKGSDEEKLSFIGDMLARSARLKGLHEVEEEAKEGEEEWQEEKETGKEKRGTKKRRSKK
;
A
#
# COMPACT_ATOMS: atom_id res chain seq x y z
N MET A 1 -11.56 -10.25 -15.77
CA MET A 1 -10.44 -9.37 -16.17
C MET A 1 -10.19 -8.43 -15.00
N SER A 2 -9.03 -8.56 -14.34
CA SER A 2 -8.78 -7.99 -13.00
C SER A 2 -8.33 -6.54 -13.09
N THR A 3 -9.27 -5.60 -13.24
CA THR A 3 -9.02 -4.17 -13.04
C THR A 3 -9.11 -3.83 -11.56
N SER A 4 -8.10 -4.19 -10.78
CA SER A 4 -7.83 -3.53 -9.51
C SER A 4 -6.94 -2.31 -9.78
N ILE A 5 -7.57 -1.27 -10.36
CA ILE A 5 -7.05 0.10 -10.36
C ILE A 5 -6.64 0.39 -8.93
N LEU A 6 -5.33 0.48 -8.68
CA LEU A 6 -4.77 0.77 -7.36
C LEU A 6 -5.39 2.09 -6.86
N PRO A 7 -6.36 2.06 -5.91
CA PRO A 7 -7.18 3.24 -5.63
C PRO A 7 -6.40 4.33 -4.90
N PHE A 8 -5.16 4.05 -4.50
CA PHE A 8 -4.25 5.01 -3.90
C PHE A 8 -3.51 5.87 -4.92
N LEU A 9 -3.43 5.47 -6.19
CA LEU A 9 -2.56 6.13 -7.16
C LEU A 9 -3.29 7.30 -7.82
N ARG A 10 -3.01 8.52 -7.35
CA ARG A 10 -3.65 9.74 -7.90
C ARG A 10 -2.81 10.29 -9.04
N VAL A 11 -3.38 10.29 -10.25
CA VAL A 11 -2.76 10.92 -11.43
C VAL A 11 -2.88 12.44 -11.29
N THR A 12 -1.75 13.14 -11.37
CA THR A 12 -1.72 14.61 -11.41
C THR A 12 -1.11 15.04 -12.74
N TRP A 13 -1.94 15.65 -13.58
CA TRP A 13 -1.51 16.19 -14.87
C TRP A 13 -0.91 17.56 -14.66
N THR A 14 0.31 17.80 -15.14
CA THR A 14 0.85 19.16 -15.21
C THR A 14 0.66 19.67 -16.62
N ASN A 15 -0.27 20.60 -16.81
CA ASN A 15 -0.50 21.26 -18.09
C ASN A 15 0.65 22.25 -18.34
N SER A 16 1.71 21.79 -19.02
CA SER A 16 2.75 22.66 -19.56
C SER A 16 2.82 22.41 -21.06
N SER A 17 2.46 23.44 -21.80
CA SER A 17 2.13 23.51 -23.22
C SER A 17 3.29 23.25 -24.19
N ARG A 18 4.30 22.47 -23.80
CA ARG A 18 5.42 22.14 -24.71
C ARG A 18 5.73 20.66 -24.91
N MET A 19 5.31 19.75 -24.02
CA MET A 19 5.36 18.31 -24.31
C MET A 19 4.33 17.54 -23.48
N ARG A 20 3.36 16.88 -24.15
CA ARG A 20 2.43 15.92 -23.53
C ARG A 20 3.10 14.58 -23.18
N THR A 21 4.38 14.58 -22.80
CA THR A 21 5.17 13.34 -22.73
C THR A 21 5.40 12.81 -21.32
N SER A 22 5.12 13.57 -20.25
CA SER A 22 5.33 13.05 -18.89
C SER A 22 4.12 13.20 -17.99
N VAL A 23 3.61 12.07 -17.52
CA VAL A 23 2.55 11.97 -16.52
C VAL A 23 3.19 11.78 -15.15
N ARG A 24 2.61 12.41 -14.12
CA ARG A 24 3.03 12.24 -12.72
C ARG A 24 2.00 11.45 -11.95
N TYR A 25 2.45 10.42 -11.26
CA TYR A 25 1.64 9.54 -10.43
C TYR A 25 1.96 9.76 -8.96
N SER A 26 0.95 10.03 -8.14
CA SER A 26 1.12 10.28 -6.70
C SER A 26 0.82 9.04 -5.89
N ILE A 27 1.80 8.57 -5.13
CA ILE A 27 1.76 7.39 -4.28
C ILE A 27 1.80 7.83 -2.81
N PRO A 28 0.75 7.58 -2.02
CA PRO A 28 0.78 7.75 -0.58
C PRO A 28 1.59 6.62 0.07
N LEU A 29 2.52 7.00 0.93
CA LEU A 29 3.45 6.13 1.63
C LEU A 29 3.32 6.30 3.14
N LEU A 30 3.47 5.19 3.86
CA LEU A 30 3.71 5.18 5.29
C LEU A 30 5.15 4.74 5.54
N VAL A 31 5.97 5.62 6.11
CA VAL A 31 7.40 5.40 6.27
C VAL A 31 7.75 5.05 7.71
N GLN A 32 8.41 3.92 7.90
CA GLN A 32 9.04 3.51 9.16
C GLN A 32 10.56 3.73 9.07
N PRO A 33 11.09 4.81 9.65
CA PRO A 33 12.53 5.11 9.63
C PRO A 33 13.29 4.32 10.70
N GLY A 34 14.59 4.15 10.50
CA GLY A 34 15.50 3.56 11.48
C GLY A 34 15.40 2.04 11.62
N VAL A 35 14.89 1.33 10.59
CA VAL A 35 14.89 -0.14 10.60
C VAL A 35 16.28 -0.71 10.32
N SER A 36 16.49 -2.00 10.60
CA SER A 36 17.72 -2.67 10.19
C SER A 36 17.85 -2.71 8.66
N ARG A 37 19.08 -2.72 8.14
CA ARG A 37 19.34 -2.85 6.68
C ARG A 37 18.73 -4.14 6.09
N SER A 38 18.64 -5.20 6.88
CA SER A 38 17.96 -6.44 6.46
C SER A 38 16.46 -6.25 6.20
N ARG A 39 15.81 -5.35 6.95
CA ARG A 39 14.37 -5.08 6.84
C ARG A 39 14.03 -3.93 5.88
N GLU A 40 15.01 -3.16 5.42
CA GLU A 40 14.80 -2.02 4.50
C GLU A 40 14.13 -2.43 3.18
N GLY A 41 12.94 -1.91 2.88
CA GLY A 41 12.18 -2.25 1.67
C GLY A 41 10.71 -1.86 1.70
N ILE A 42 9.96 -2.33 0.70
CA ILE A 42 8.50 -2.29 0.72
C ILE A 42 8.02 -3.48 1.56
N HIS A 43 7.25 -3.18 2.61
CA HIS A 43 6.80 -4.19 3.56
C HIS A 43 5.37 -4.63 3.26
N LEU A 44 4.47 -3.66 3.05
CA LEU A 44 3.06 -3.92 2.83
C LEU A 44 2.55 -3.05 1.69
N LEU A 45 1.72 -3.65 0.83
CA LEU A 45 0.99 -2.96 -0.22
C LEU A 45 -0.50 -3.03 0.12
N THR A 46 -1.08 -1.91 0.53
CA THR A 46 -2.52 -1.80 0.81
C THR A 46 -3.21 -1.07 -0.34
N SER A 47 -4.53 -1.19 -0.43
CA SER A 47 -5.36 -0.43 -1.37
C SER A 47 -5.26 1.09 -1.19
N LYS A 48 -4.84 1.59 -0.02
CA LYS A 48 -4.79 3.03 0.32
C LYS A 48 -3.38 3.63 0.40
N TYR A 49 -2.36 2.83 0.68
CA TYR A 49 -0.99 3.29 0.86
C TYR A 49 0.00 2.14 0.72
N VAL A 50 1.26 2.49 0.53
CA VAL A 50 2.39 1.54 0.57
C VAL A 50 3.18 1.76 1.85
N GLU A 51 3.39 0.71 2.64
CA GLU A 51 4.27 0.76 3.79
C GLU A 51 5.71 0.50 3.39
N VAL A 52 6.59 1.41 3.82
CA VAL A 52 8.00 1.43 3.43
C VAL A 52 8.87 1.53 4.66
N HIS A 53 9.80 0.60 4.79
CA HIS A 53 10.78 0.55 5.86
C HIS A 53 12.12 1.07 5.33
N VAL A 54 12.71 2.04 6.01
CA VAL A 54 13.96 2.70 5.60
C VAL A 54 14.98 2.63 6.74
N SER A 55 16.22 2.24 6.44
CA SER A 55 17.26 2.14 7.46
C SER A 55 17.75 3.50 7.96
N ASN A 56 17.68 4.53 7.12
CA ASN A 56 17.94 5.92 7.52
C ASN A 56 16.99 6.38 8.63
N ARG A 57 17.56 7.05 9.63
CA ARG A 57 16.80 7.72 10.68
C ARG A 57 16.12 8.98 10.14
N ALA A 58 15.04 9.41 10.79
CA ALA A 58 14.34 10.65 10.48
C ALA A 58 15.04 11.90 11.06
N VAL A 59 16.36 11.98 10.89
CA VAL A 59 17.20 13.12 11.29
C VAL A 59 17.70 13.79 10.01
N ASP A 60 17.64 15.12 9.95
CA ASP A 60 18.08 15.94 8.81
C ASP A 60 17.56 15.48 7.44
N GLY A 61 16.32 14.99 7.38
CA GLY A 61 15.73 14.48 6.15
C GLY A 61 16.30 13.14 5.66
N GLY A 62 17.09 12.42 6.47
CA GLY A 62 17.67 11.13 6.12
C GLY A 62 16.63 10.09 5.67
N ALA A 63 15.46 10.07 6.29
CA ALA A 63 14.33 9.23 5.87
C ALA A 63 13.85 9.57 4.45
N ASN A 64 13.84 10.85 4.06
CA ASN A 64 13.44 11.30 2.72
C ASN A 64 14.42 10.76 1.66
N ILE A 65 15.72 10.86 1.94
CA ILE A 65 16.78 10.35 1.06
C ILE A 65 16.64 8.84 0.89
N GLY A 66 16.41 8.11 1.98
CA GLY A 66 16.25 6.66 1.94
C GLY A 66 15.00 6.22 1.15
N VAL A 67 13.86 6.91 1.31
CA VAL A 67 12.65 6.64 0.52
C VAL A 67 12.89 6.83 -0.97
N VAL A 68 13.50 7.96 -1.37
CA VAL A 68 13.79 8.26 -2.79
C VAL A 68 14.75 7.21 -3.37
N LYS A 69 15.78 6.83 -2.61
CA LYS A 69 16.74 5.80 -3.03
C LYS A 69 16.07 4.44 -3.20
N LEU A 70 15.22 4.03 -2.27
CA LEU A 70 14.53 2.76 -2.33
C LEU A 70 13.57 2.70 -3.53
N LEU A 71 12.74 3.73 -3.72
CA LEU A 71 11.77 3.76 -4.82
C LEU A 71 12.46 3.82 -6.18
N SER A 72 13.54 4.59 -6.31
CA SER A 72 14.38 4.62 -7.52
C SER A 72 14.92 3.23 -7.85
N ASN A 73 15.37 2.46 -6.85
CA ASN A 73 15.89 1.11 -7.04
C ASN A 73 14.79 0.09 -7.41
N VAL A 74 13.60 0.21 -6.82
CA VAL A 74 12.45 -0.67 -7.06
C VAL A 74 11.87 -0.42 -8.45
N LEU A 75 11.58 0.84 -8.78
CA LEU A 75 10.96 1.23 -10.04
C LEU A 75 11.96 1.29 -11.21
N LYS A 76 13.26 1.12 -10.94
CA LYS A 76 14.36 1.27 -11.90
C LYS A 76 14.32 2.62 -12.63
N MET A 77 13.98 3.67 -11.89
CA MET A 77 13.84 5.03 -12.38
C MET A 77 14.94 5.93 -11.80
N PRO A 78 15.36 6.98 -12.51
CA PRO A 78 16.32 7.93 -11.95
C PRO A 78 15.71 8.67 -10.75
N ARG A 79 16.55 9.06 -9.79
CA ARG A 79 16.10 9.76 -8.58
C ARG A 79 15.42 11.10 -8.87
N SER A 80 15.77 11.74 -9.99
CA SER A 80 15.15 12.99 -10.46
C SER A 80 13.66 12.84 -10.80
N ASP A 81 13.21 11.62 -11.10
CA ASP A 81 11.82 11.33 -11.43
C ASP A 81 10.98 10.96 -10.19
N VAL A 82 11.60 10.87 -9.01
CA VAL A 82 10.94 10.55 -7.74
C VAL A 82 11.05 11.76 -6.81
N MET A 83 9.90 12.35 -6.47
CA MET A 83 9.85 13.58 -5.67
C MET A 83 8.87 13.45 -4.51
N ILE A 84 9.26 13.87 -3.30
CA ILE A 84 8.34 13.96 -2.17
C ILE A 84 7.57 15.28 -2.29
N VAL A 85 6.24 15.20 -2.35
CA VAL A 85 5.36 16.38 -2.52
C VAL A 85 4.77 16.82 -1.19
N ARG A 86 4.52 15.86 -0.29
CA ARG A 86 3.97 16.13 1.05
C ARG A 86 4.59 15.22 2.08
N GLY A 87 4.59 15.70 3.32
CA GLY A 87 4.99 14.92 4.49
C GLY A 87 6.50 14.91 4.72
N GLU A 88 7.24 15.95 4.35
CA GLU A 88 8.69 16.01 4.58
C GLU A 88 9.06 15.77 6.05
N CYS A 89 8.29 16.36 6.99
CA CYS A 89 8.45 16.17 8.44
C CYS A 89 7.59 15.05 9.04
N SER A 90 6.80 14.32 8.23
CA SER A 90 5.87 13.29 8.70
C SER A 90 6.25 11.90 8.21
N ARG A 91 5.79 10.86 8.93
CA ARG A 91 5.88 9.46 8.48
C ARG A 91 4.92 9.16 7.33
N LYS A 92 3.81 9.89 7.24
CA LYS A 92 2.88 9.81 6.10
C LYS A 92 3.40 10.73 5.01
N LYS A 93 3.86 10.17 3.90
CA LYS A 93 4.43 10.91 2.77
C LYS A 93 3.59 10.72 1.52
N VAL A 94 3.63 11.69 0.62
CA VAL A 94 3.10 11.52 -0.73
C VAL A 94 4.25 11.74 -1.69
N VAL A 95 4.58 10.71 -2.45
CA VAL A 95 5.65 10.72 -3.45
C VAL A 95 5.04 10.79 -4.83
N GLN A 96 5.58 11.66 -5.68
CA GLN A 96 5.29 11.70 -7.10
C GLN A 96 6.38 10.97 -7.88
N VAL A 97 5.93 10.13 -8.81
CA VAL A 97 6.79 9.47 -9.80
C VAL A 97 6.43 10.02 -11.17
N ARG A 98 7.45 10.49 -11.89
CA ARG A 98 7.32 10.96 -13.28
C ARG A 98 7.64 9.83 -14.24
N ILE A 99 6.72 9.53 -15.15
CA ILE A 99 6.95 8.56 -16.23
C ILE A 99 6.86 9.29 -17.56
N ALA A 100 7.98 9.32 -18.29
CA ALA A 100 8.10 9.98 -19.60
C ALA A 100 7.92 9.02 -20.79
N THR A 101 7.72 7.72 -20.54
CA THR A 101 7.61 6.69 -21.56
C THR A 101 6.28 6.76 -22.32
N LYS A 102 6.31 6.42 -23.61
CA LYS A 102 5.11 6.20 -24.44
C LYS A 102 4.36 4.96 -23.92
N GLY A 103 3.03 5.03 -23.85
CA GLY A 103 2.19 3.95 -23.35
C GLY A 103 0.87 4.50 -22.83
N SER A 104 -0.14 3.63 -22.76
CA SER A 104 -1.43 3.97 -22.14
C SER A 104 -1.24 4.23 -20.64
N ASP A 105 -2.15 5.00 -20.04
CA ASP A 105 -2.06 5.26 -18.60
C ASP A 105 -2.26 3.97 -17.79
N GLU A 106 -3.09 3.06 -18.29
CA GLU A 106 -3.36 1.77 -17.67
C GLU A 106 -2.12 0.88 -17.62
N GLU A 107 -1.33 0.80 -18.70
CA GLU A 107 -0.04 0.10 -18.73
C GLU A 107 0.97 0.68 -17.72
N LYS A 108 0.96 1.99 -17.53
CA LYS A 108 1.87 2.64 -16.56
C LYS A 108 1.43 2.35 -15.12
N LEU A 109 0.13 2.37 -14.85
CA LEU A 109 -0.43 2.03 -13.56
C LEU A 109 -0.16 0.56 -13.21
N SER A 110 -0.36 -0.36 -14.15
CA SER A 110 -0.05 -1.78 -13.97
C SER A 110 1.44 -2.00 -13.75
N PHE A 111 2.30 -1.34 -14.53
CA PHE A 111 3.76 -1.42 -14.34
C PHE A 111 4.20 -1.01 -12.93
N ILE A 112 3.71 0.14 -12.43
CA ILE A 112 4.01 0.59 -11.07
C ILE A 112 3.51 -0.44 -10.06
N GLY A 113 2.26 -0.88 -10.21
CA GLY A 113 1.65 -1.87 -9.33
C GLY A 113 2.42 -3.18 -9.25
N ASP A 114 2.76 -3.74 -10.40
CA ASP A 114 3.51 -4.99 -10.53
C ASP A 114 4.92 -4.88 -9.97
N MET A 115 5.60 -3.73 -10.15
CA MET A 115 6.92 -3.51 -9.56
C MET A 115 6.86 -3.43 -8.02
N LEU A 116 5.87 -2.72 -7.47
CA LEU A 116 5.67 -2.62 -6.03
C LEU A 116 5.28 -3.98 -5.44
N ALA A 117 4.35 -4.70 -6.07
CA ALA A 117 3.89 -6.01 -5.65
C ALA A 117 5.00 -7.07 -5.70
N ARG A 118 5.80 -7.09 -6.78
CA ARG A 118 6.99 -7.96 -6.85
C ARG A 118 7.98 -7.66 -5.73
N SER A 119 8.22 -6.39 -5.44
CA SER A 119 9.15 -5.99 -4.39
C SER A 119 8.67 -6.34 -2.99
N ALA A 120 7.35 -6.27 -2.76
CA ALA A 120 6.73 -6.76 -1.52
C ALA A 120 6.89 -8.28 -1.37
N ARG A 121 6.57 -9.04 -2.42
CA ARG A 121 6.70 -10.52 -2.45
C ARG A 121 8.13 -11.01 -2.25
N LEU A 122 9.11 -10.34 -2.84
CA LEU A 122 10.53 -10.71 -2.71
C LEU A 122 11.06 -10.60 -1.27
N LYS A 123 10.38 -9.85 -0.40
CA LYS A 123 10.68 -9.79 1.04
C LYS A 123 9.79 -10.70 1.89
N GLY A 124 8.75 -11.27 1.29
CA GLY A 124 7.85 -12.28 1.86
C GLY A 124 8.37 -13.72 1.77
N LEU A 125 9.66 -13.95 1.50
CA LEU A 125 10.29 -15.27 1.72
C LEU A 125 10.47 -15.61 3.23
N HIS A 126 9.81 -14.86 4.10
CA HIS A 126 9.42 -15.30 5.44
C HIS A 126 7.94 -14.91 5.63
N GLU A 127 7.07 -15.90 5.47
CA GLU A 127 5.73 -16.05 6.04
C GLU A 127 4.89 -14.77 6.24
N VAL A 128 3.99 -14.45 5.31
CA VAL A 128 2.58 -14.07 5.59
C VAL A 128 1.79 -14.18 4.26
N GLU A 129 1.46 -15.38 3.80
CA GLU A 129 0.48 -15.54 2.69
C GLU A 129 -0.85 -16.19 3.11
N GLU A 130 -1.14 -16.40 4.40
CA GLU A 130 -2.43 -17.00 4.80
C GLU A 130 -3.35 -16.17 5.73
N GLU A 131 -2.92 -15.08 6.37
CA GLU A 131 -3.78 -14.43 7.39
C GLU A 131 -4.72 -13.30 6.89
N ALA A 132 -4.86 -13.11 5.57
CA ALA A 132 -5.71 -12.04 5.01
C ALA A 132 -7.10 -12.52 4.55
N LYS A 133 -7.50 -13.77 4.86
CA LYS A 133 -8.82 -14.30 4.50
C LYS A 133 -9.70 -14.77 5.67
N GLU A 134 -9.19 -14.93 6.88
CA GLU A 134 -10.01 -15.44 8.01
C GLU A 134 -10.60 -14.36 8.92
N GLY A 135 -10.16 -13.10 8.82
CA GLY A 135 -10.58 -12.03 9.74
C GLY A 135 -11.90 -11.31 9.43
N GLU A 136 -12.56 -11.57 8.29
CA GLU A 136 -13.81 -10.89 7.90
C GLU A 136 -15.07 -11.78 7.95
N GLU A 137 -14.93 -13.09 8.18
CA GLU A 137 -16.09 -14.01 8.26
C GLU A 137 -16.53 -14.34 9.70
N GLU A 138 -15.71 -14.07 10.73
CA GLU A 138 -16.05 -14.42 12.13
C GLU A 138 -16.98 -13.41 12.84
N TRP A 139 -17.22 -12.21 12.28
CA TRP A 139 -18.11 -11.19 12.89
C TRP A 139 -19.56 -11.21 12.37
N GLN A 140 -19.91 -12.09 11.44
CA GLN A 140 -21.29 -12.19 10.93
C GLN A 140 -22.06 -13.45 11.38
N GLU A 141 -21.41 -14.48 11.93
CA GLU A 141 -22.12 -15.71 12.34
C GLU A 141 -22.69 -15.66 13.78
N GLU A 142 -22.16 -14.80 14.66
CA GLU A 142 -22.68 -14.62 16.03
C GLU A 142 -23.99 -13.81 16.13
N LYS A 143 -24.44 -13.19 15.03
CA LYS A 143 -25.68 -12.40 15.00
C LYS A 143 -26.93 -13.21 14.66
N GLU A 144 -26.80 -14.43 14.11
CA GLU A 144 -27.95 -15.22 13.64
C GLU A 144 -28.39 -16.36 14.57
N THR A 145 -27.56 -16.80 15.53
CA THR A 145 -27.90 -17.89 16.46
C THR A 145 -28.51 -17.45 17.79
N GLY A 146 -28.82 -16.15 17.94
CA GLY A 146 -29.40 -15.57 19.15
C GLY A 146 -30.92 -15.51 19.20
N LYS A 147 -31.66 -16.41 18.51
CA LYS A 147 -33.12 -16.30 18.39
C LYS A 147 -33.92 -17.58 18.60
N GLU A 148 -33.57 -18.46 19.54
CA GLU A 148 -34.56 -19.46 19.98
C GLU A 148 -34.34 -19.99 21.41
N LYS A 149 -34.99 -19.36 22.39
CA LYS A 149 -35.42 -20.04 23.61
C LYS A 149 -36.89 -19.73 23.89
N ARG A 150 -37.76 -20.31 23.07
CA ARG A 150 -39.15 -20.56 23.45
C ARG A 150 -39.13 -21.59 24.58
N GLY A 151 -39.31 -21.09 25.80
CA GLY A 151 -39.47 -21.92 27.00
C GLY A 151 -40.70 -22.80 26.88
N THR A 152 -40.50 -24.08 26.55
CA THR A 152 -41.49 -25.14 26.74
C THR A 152 -41.27 -25.78 28.10
N LYS A 153 -41.87 -25.22 29.16
CA LYS A 153 -41.94 -25.89 30.46
C LYS A 153 -43.18 -26.78 30.51
N LYS A 154 -43.06 -28.00 30.01
CA LYS A 154 -44.04 -29.06 30.23
C LYS A 154 -43.80 -29.68 31.61
N ARG A 155 -44.93 -29.81 32.32
CA ARG A 155 -45.41 -31.00 33.05
C ARG A 155 -45.12 -31.18 34.55
N ARG A 156 -46.27 -31.41 35.22
CA ARG A 156 -46.63 -32.48 36.18
C ARG A 156 -46.63 -32.13 37.67
N SER A 157 -47.86 -32.03 38.17
CA SER A 157 -48.48 -32.80 39.27
C SER A 157 -47.67 -33.09 40.55
N LYS A 158 -48.19 -32.61 41.69
CA LYS A 158 -48.68 -33.43 42.82
C LYS A 158 -49.11 -32.50 43.97
N LYS A 159 -50.38 -32.56 44.40
CA LYS A 159 -50.81 -33.15 45.68
C LYS A 159 -52.32 -33.02 45.83
#